data_AF-A0A3M2T3P7-F1
#
_entry.id   AF-A0A3M2T3P7-F1
#
_cell.length_a   1.000
_cell.length_b   1.000
_cell.length_c   1.000
_cell.angle_alpha   90.00
_cell.angle_beta   90.00
_cell.angle_gamma   90.00
#
_symmetry.space_group_name_H-M   'P 1'
#
loop_
_entity.id
_entity.type
_entity.pdbx_description
1 polymer ?
#
loop_
_entity_poly.entity_id
_entity_poly.type
_entity_poly.pdbx_seq_one_letter_code
_entity_poly.pdbx_strand_id
1 'polypeptide(L)'
;MSFSPSSFGEEIHDADEESFHLFSLPLPSHALGFLDARSPSVDVSVHARDFAVRQSPTVLSSTRKGGTTGAVLWSVTPRLAAWLSAPSCPLRTASVVNPCARVVELGCGVSGLLALCLGPLVGKYLATDQEYVRRVFCGNVRDNAGVAYGITKKRDDATRGKKKKGSKRLPASASASDSDSSGVDGTEANITFSALDWELDEPSSLKDCIDPGAQDRGFDLLLSCDCVYNDALVAPFVRACAEICRLRPRSSPTVCVIAQQLRAPEVLEAWLRETLNEFRVWRVSDEVLDDGLKMGSGYVVHLLLLREDRAVD
;
A
#
# COMPACT_ATOMS: atom_id res chain seq x y z
N MET A 1 -18.93 -8.70 -15.77
CA MET A 1 -19.66 -9.17 -14.57
C MET A 1 -19.67 -8.01 -13.59
N SER A 2 -20.80 -7.71 -12.95
CA SER A 2 -20.85 -6.74 -11.85
C SER A 2 -20.07 -7.29 -10.66
N PHE A 3 -19.29 -6.46 -9.99
CA PHE A 3 -18.59 -6.82 -8.76
C PHE A 3 -19.59 -7.31 -7.70
N SER A 4 -19.38 -8.50 -7.14
CA SER A 4 -20.21 -9.06 -6.06
C SER A 4 -19.33 -9.45 -4.88
N PRO A 5 -19.41 -8.75 -3.74
CA PRO A 5 -18.54 -9.03 -2.59
C PRO A 5 -18.79 -10.41 -1.98
N SER A 6 -19.99 -10.99 -2.14
CA SER A 6 -20.29 -12.36 -1.71
C SER A 6 -19.46 -13.45 -2.41
N SER A 7 -18.85 -13.14 -3.56
CA SER A 7 -17.92 -14.07 -4.22
C SER A 7 -16.54 -14.10 -3.56
N PHE A 8 -16.27 -13.18 -2.62
CA PHE A 8 -15.01 -13.11 -1.89
C PHE A 8 -15.07 -13.81 -0.54
N GLY A 9 -16.24 -13.96 0.08
CA GLY A 9 -16.38 -14.61 1.38
C GLY A 9 -17.65 -14.21 2.13
N GLU A 10 -17.64 -14.46 3.44
CA GLU A 10 -18.78 -14.23 4.33
C GLU A 10 -18.82 -12.78 4.83
N GLU A 11 -20.01 -12.21 4.90
CA GLU A 11 -20.22 -10.87 5.45
C GLU A 11 -20.17 -10.94 6.98
N ILE A 12 -19.38 -10.05 7.58
CA ILE A 12 -19.22 -9.95 9.02
C ILE A 12 -20.34 -9.07 9.57
N HIS A 13 -21.01 -9.55 10.61
CA HIS A 13 -22.10 -8.84 11.27
C HIS A 13 -21.82 -8.51 12.74
N ASP A 14 -20.91 -9.26 13.37
CA ASP A 14 -20.53 -9.08 14.78
C ASP A 14 -19.00 -9.08 14.91
N ALA A 15 -18.47 -7.99 15.48
CA ALA A 15 -17.04 -7.79 15.66
C ALA A 15 -16.44 -8.73 16.73
N ASP A 16 -17.19 -9.02 17.79
CA ASP A 16 -16.76 -9.90 18.88
C ASP A 16 -16.72 -11.34 18.40
N GLU A 17 -17.75 -11.80 17.68
CA GLU A 17 -17.80 -13.14 17.11
C GLU A 17 -16.63 -13.39 16.13
N GLU A 18 -16.38 -12.46 15.21
CA GLU A 18 -15.29 -12.59 14.24
C GLU A 18 -13.92 -12.55 14.91
N SER A 19 -13.71 -11.63 15.86
CA SER A 19 -12.45 -11.55 16.61
C SER A 19 -12.21 -12.83 17.40
N PHE A 20 -13.22 -13.33 18.13
CA PHE A 20 -13.14 -14.59 18.84
C PHE A 20 -12.82 -15.75 17.90
N HIS A 21 -13.50 -15.84 16.75
CA HIS A 21 -13.25 -16.88 15.76
C HIS A 21 -11.79 -16.88 15.29
N LEU A 22 -11.30 -15.74 14.82
CA LEU A 22 -9.93 -15.60 14.29
C LEU A 22 -8.84 -15.91 15.32
N PHE A 23 -9.04 -15.49 16.58
CA PHE A 23 -8.06 -15.70 17.65
C PHE A 23 -8.24 -17.03 18.41
N SER A 24 -9.31 -17.78 18.16
CA SER A 24 -9.46 -19.16 18.67
C SER A 24 -8.62 -20.17 17.90
N LEU A 25 -8.15 -19.81 16.70
CA LEU A 25 -7.36 -20.68 15.84
C LEU A 25 -5.87 -20.68 16.23
N PRO A 26 -5.12 -21.75 15.91
CA PRO A 26 -3.68 -21.76 16.11
C PRO A 26 -3.02 -20.67 15.26
N LEU A 27 -2.55 -19.61 15.91
CA LEU A 27 -1.77 -18.56 15.26
C LEU A 27 -0.28 -18.89 15.34
N PRO A 28 0.48 -18.76 14.24
CA PRO A 28 1.90 -19.00 14.30
C PRO A 28 2.56 -17.95 15.19
N SER A 29 3.58 -18.36 15.96
CA SER A 29 4.41 -17.42 16.71
C SER A 29 5.27 -16.63 15.73
N HIS A 30 4.75 -15.49 15.29
CA HIS A 30 5.48 -14.55 14.46
C HIS A 30 6.13 -13.49 15.34
N ALA A 31 7.34 -13.05 14.98
CA ALA A 31 7.92 -11.82 15.51
C ALA A 31 7.00 -10.61 15.19
N LEU A 32 7.37 -9.41 15.63
CA LEU A 32 6.59 -8.16 15.51
C LEU A 32 6.01 -7.85 14.12
N GLY A 33 6.37 -8.56 13.06
CA GLY A 33 5.66 -8.56 11.78
C GLY A 33 6.49 -8.02 10.63
N PHE A 34 7.69 -7.50 10.86
CA PHE A 34 8.63 -7.05 9.83
C PHE A 34 9.62 -8.15 9.42
N LEU A 35 10.16 -8.08 8.19
CA LEU A 35 11.10 -9.08 7.66
C LEU A 35 12.48 -9.02 8.32
N ASP A 36 13.10 -7.83 8.38
CA ASP A 36 14.35 -7.59 9.13
C ASP A 36 14.43 -6.13 9.56
N ALA A 37 14.12 -5.82 10.83
CA ALA A 37 14.15 -4.44 11.34
C ALA A 37 15.55 -3.85 11.50
N ARG A 38 16.63 -4.63 11.38
CA ARG A 38 18.01 -4.15 11.57
C ARG A 38 18.71 -3.88 10.26
N SER A 39 18.32 -4.58 9.19
CA SER A 39 18.92 -4.37 7.88
C SER A 39 18.43 -3.05 7.25
N PRO A 40 19.32 -2.20 6.72
CA PRO A 40 18.92 -1.01 5.97
C PRO A 40 18.31 -1.34 4.60
N SER A 41 18.36 -2.60 4.16
CA SER A 41 17.75 -3.08 2.92
C SER A 41 17.29 -4.53 3.04
N VAL A 42 16.17 -4.88 2.43
CA VAL A 42 15.65 -6.25 2.37
C VAL A 42 15.35 -6.60 0.92
N ASP A 43 15.81 -7.77 0.48
CA ASP A 43 15.46 -8.31 -0.83
C ASP A 43 14.19 -9.15 -0.72
N VAL A 44 13.22 -8.89 -1.60
CA VAL A 44 11.93 -9.56 -1.62
C VAL A 44 11.54 -9.93 -3.05
N SER A 45 11.05 -11.15 -3.23
CA SER A 45 10.58 -11.63 -4.52
C SER A 45 9.05 -11.67 -4.59
N VAL A 46 8.46 -11.09 -5.64
CA VAL A 46 7.02 -11.19 -5.95
C VAL A 46 6.84 -11.59 -7.43
N HIS A 47 6.20 -12.73 -7.68
CA HIS A 47 6.03 -13.31 -9.04
C HIS A 47 7.34 -13.39 -9.85
N ALA A 48 8.41 -13.90 -9.24
CA ALA A 48 9.76 -14.00 -9.84
C ALA A 48 10.40 -12.65 -10.24
N ARG A 49 9.92 -11.54 -9.66
CA ARG A 49 10.57 -10.22 -9.71
C ARG A 49 11.21 -9.94 -8.36
N ASP A 50 12.50 -9.60 -8.38
CA ASP A 50 13.27 -9.34 -7.16
C ASP A 50 13.38 -7.84 -6.92
N PHE A 51 12.94 -7.41 -5.74
CA PHE A 51 12.90 -6.03 -5.29
C PHE A 51 13.90 -5.84 -4.16
N ALA A 52 14.73 -4.80 -4.26
CA ALA A 52 15.59 -4.35 -3.16
C ALA A 52 14.92 -3.18 -2.45
N VAL A 53 14.42 -3.41 -1.24
CA VAL A 53 13.64 -2.43 -0.48
C VAL A 53 14.50 -1.82 0.61
N ARG A 54 14.82 -0.53 0.48
CA ARG A 54 15.50 0.24 1.54
C ARG A 54 14.54 0.51 2.68
N GLN A 55 15.05 0.38 3.91
CA GLN A 55 14.34 0.62 5.15
C GLN A 55 15.01 1.76 5.93
N SER A 56 14.32 2.25 6.95
CA SER A 56 14.85 3.24 7.90
C SER A 56 14.84 2.72 9.35
N PRO A 57 15.65 1.70 9.71
CA PRO A 57 15.70 1.14 11.06
C PRO A 57 15.86 2.17 12.19
N THR A 58 16.65 3.22 11.96
CA THR A 58 16.89 4.28 12.95
C THR A 58 15.63 5.08 13.26
N VAL A 59 14.74 5.25 12.27
CA VAL A 59 13.44 5.88 12.47
C VAL A 59 12.53 4.95 13.27
N LEU A 60 12.56 3.64 13.00
CA LEU A 60 11.80 2.64 13.77
C LEU A 60 12.12 2.72 15.28
N SER A 61 13.40 2.87 15.63
CA SER A 61 13.87 2.96 17.02
C SER A 61 13.74 4.35 17.68
N SER A 62 13.15 5.34 17.00
CA SER A 62 13.09 6.72 17.50
C SER A 62 11.84 7.01 18.35
N THR A 63 11.93 7.97 19.28
CA THR A 63 10.80 8.40 20.15
C THR A 63 10.01 9.57 19.55
N ARG A 64 9.96 9.65 18.22
CA ARG A 64 9.29 10.76 17.53
C ARG A 64 7.77 10.67 17.72
N LYS A 65 7.11 11.83 17.71
CA LYS A 65 5.65 11.94 17.94
C LYS A 65 4.82 11.30 16.82
N GLY A 66 5.26 11.39 15.57
CA GLY A 66 4.61 10.72 14.43
C GLY A 66 5.10 9.28 14.32
N GLY A 67 4.18 8.31 14.36
CA GLY A 67 4.48 6.87 14.40
C GLY A 67 5.64 6.41 13.51
N THR A 68 6.39 5.40 13.97
CA THR A 68 7.66 4.97 13.36
C THR A 68 7.55 3.69 12.52
N THR A 69 6.38 3.06 12.57
CA THR A 69 6.04 1.76 11.98
C THR A 69 6.13 1.74 10.45
N GLY A 70 5.97 2.89 9.79
CA GLY A 70 6.13 3.02 8.33
C GLY A 70 7.57 2.89 7.84
N ALA A 71 8.56 2.78 8.73
CA ALA A 71 9.98 2.78 8.38
C ALA A 71 10.54 1.43 7.87
N VAL A 72 9.74 0.35 7.92
CA VAL A 72 10.18 -1.02 7.58
C VAL A 72 9.17 -1.74 6.70
N LEU A 73 9.59 -2.84 6.09
CA LEU A 73 8.73 -3.72 5.31
C LEU A 73 8.05 -4.76 6.21
N TRP A 74 6.71 -4.72 6.21
CA TRP A 74 5.86 -5.67 6.92
C TRP A 74 5.68 -6.97 6.13
N SER A 75 5.58 -8.09 6.83
CA SER A 75 5.60 -9.44 6.28
C SER A 75 4.34 -9.80 5.51
N VAL A 76 3.24 -9.10 5.78
CA VAL A 76 1.99 -9.22 5.02
C VAL A 76 2.10 -8.55 3.64
N THR A 77 2.91 -7.50 3.49
CA THR A 77 2.99 -6.70 2.26
C THR A 77 3.39 -7.52 1.02
N PRO A 78 4.44 -8.37 1.04
CA PRO A 78 4.78 -9.20 -0.12
C PRO A 78 3.70 -10.23 -0.46
N ARG A 79 3.02 -10.77 0.55
CA ARG A 79 1.94 -11.76 0.39
C ARG A 79 0.72 -11.11 -0.25
N LEU A 80 0.34 -9.93 0.23
CA LEU A 80 -0.73 -9.13 -0.36
C LEU A 80 -0.38 -8.68 -1.78
N ALA A 81 0.85 -8.25 -2.03
CA ALA A 81 1.31 -7.85 -3.35
C ALA A 81 1.25 -9.00 -4.36
N ALA A 82 1.65 -10.21 -3.95
CA ALA A 82 1.52 -11.41 -4.78
C ALA A 82 0.05 -11.72 -5.08
N TRP A 83 -0.80 -11.76 -4.07
CA TRP A 83 -2.21 -12.06 -4.28
C TRP A 83 -2.92 -11.02 -5.16
N LEU A 84 -2.74 -9.73 -4.90
CA LEU A 84 -3.42 -8.66 -5.66
C LEU A 84 -2.94 -8.54 -7.11
N SER A 85 -1.67 -8.85 -7.40
CA SER A 85 -1.11 -8.74 -8.75
C SER A 85 -1.22 -10.03 -9.59
N ALA A 86 -1.61 -11.14 -8.96
CA ALA A 86 -1.86 -12.41 -9.63
C ALA A 86 -3.00 -12.29 -10.68
N PRO A 87 -2.87 -12.87 -11.89
CA PRO A 87 -3.96 -12.90 -12.88
C PRO A 87 -5.24 -13.59 -12.39
N SER A 88 -5.12 -14.52 -11.45
CA SER A 88 -6.23 -15.23 -10.81
C SER A 88 -6.95 -14.41 -9.73
N CYS A 89 -6.42 -13.26 -9.32
CA CYS A 89 -7.02 -12.44 -8.28
C CYS A 89 -8.45 -12.05 -8.67
N PRO A 90 -9.46 -12.29 -7.82
CA PRO A 90 -10.84 -12.00 -8.18
C PRO A 90 -11.12 -10.51 -8.40
N LEU A 91 -10.30 -9.61 -7.84
CA LEU A 91 -10.38 -8.17 -8.11
C LEU A 91 -10.00 -7.83 -9.56
N ARG A 92 -9.16 -8.64 -10.21
CA ARG A 92 -8.87 -8.52 -11.64
C ARG A 92 -10.01 -9.06 -12.48
N THR A 93 -10.56 -10.22 -12.14
CA THR A 93 -11.68 -10.82 -12.88
C THR A 93 -12.95 -9.98 -12.76
N ALA A 94 -13.16 -9.31 -11.63
CA ALA A 94 -14.25 -8.37 -11.40
C ALA A 94 -13.98 -6.96 -11.96
N SER A 95 -12.86 -6.75 -12.66
CA SER A 95 -12.46 -5.47 -13.25
C SER A 95 -12.29 -4.30 -12.26
N VAL A 96 -12.06 -4.58 -10.98
CA VAL A 96 -11.67 -3.55 -9.98
C VAL A 96 -10.21 -3.13 -10.22
N VAL A 97 -9.33 -4.10 -10.50
CA VAL A 97 -7.95 -3.86 -10.92
C VAL A 97 -7.88 -3.97 -12.44
N ASN A 98 -7.74 -2.83 -13.11
CA ASN A 98 -7.66 -2.73 -14.57
C ASN A 98 -6.85 -1.47 -14.99
N PRO A 99 -6.39 -1.36 -16.26
CA PRO A 99 -5.55 -0.24 -16.71
C PRO A 99 -6.16 1.17 -16.63
N CYS A 100 -7.46 1.30 -16.38
CA CYS A 100 -8.14 2.58 -16.14
C CYS A 100 -8.39 2.84 -14.65
N ALA A 101 -8.17 1.85 -13.78
CA ALA A 101 -8.45 1.96 -12.35
C ALA A 101 -7.51 2.96 -11.66
N ARG A 102 -8.06 3.63 -10.65
CA ARG A 102 -7.34 4.51 -9.73
C ARG A 102 -7.26 3.86 -8.36
N VAL A 103 -6.05 3.66 -7.87
CA VAL A 103 -5.78 3.04 -6.57
C VAL A 103 -5.27 4.10 -5.60
N VAL A 104 -5.72 4.04 -4.36
CA VAL A 104 -5.13 4.77 -3.24
C VAL A 104 -4.68 3.79 -2.16
N GLU A 105 -3.49 4.00 -1.61
CA GLU A 105 -2.94 3.20 -0.51
C GLU A 105 -2.80 4.07 0.73
N LEU A 106 -3.44 3.65 1.83
CA LEU A 106 -3.31 4.28 3.15
C LEU A 106 -2.25 3.56 3.98
N GLY A 107 -1.25 4.32 4.43
CA GLY A 107 -0.15 3.79 5.24
C GLY A 107 0.82 2.96 4.42
N CYS A 108 1.29 3.50 3.29
CA CYS A 108 2.10 2.75 2.33
C CYS A 108 3.50 2.36 2.88
N GLY A 109 3.94 3.02 3.96
CA GLY A 109 5.28 2.91 4.49
C GLY A 109 6.35 3.24 3.45
N VAL A 110 7.60 2.97 3.79
CA VAL A 110 8.74 3.27 2.92
C VAL A 110 8.88 2.29 1.75
N SER A 111 8.19 1.15 1.77
CA SER A 111 8.50 0.04 0.88
C SER A 111 8.18 0.31 -0.59
N GLY A 112 6.98 0.81 -0.88
CA GLY A 112 6.49 0.95 -2.25
C GLY A 112 6.21 -0.36 -2.98
N LEU A 113 6.28 -1.52 -2.30
CA LEU A 113 6.13 -2.83 -2.94
C LEU A 113 4.72 -3.05 -3.55
N LEU A 114 3.65 -2.64 -2.86
CA LEU A 114 2.29 -2.71 -3.41
C LEU A 114 2.15 -1.82 -4.64
N ALA A 115 2.61 -0.57 -4.55
CA ALA A 115 2.64 0.36 -5.66
C ALA A 115 3.42 -0.20 -6.87
N LEU A 116 4.60 -0.81 -6.66
CA LEU A 116 5.41 -1.40 -7.72
C LEU A 116 4.77 -2.65 -8.34
N CYS A 117 4.05 -3.46 -7.55
CA CYS A 117 3.40 -4.65 -8.07
C CYS A 117 2.10 -4.34 -8.84
N LEU A 118 1.35 -3.32 -8.39
CA LEU A 118 0.06 -2.94 -8.96
C LEU A 118 0.12 -1.80 -9.97
N GLY A 119 1.09 -0.90 -9.88
CA GLY A 119 1.30 0.21 -10.81
C GLY A 119 1.23 -0.21 -12.28
N PRO A 120 1.92 -1.28 -12.72
CA PRO A 120 1.83 -1.77 -14.10
C PRO A 120 0.45 -2.28 -14.54
N LEU A 121 -0.48 -2.52 -13.59
CA LEU A 121 -1.80 -3.09 -13.83
C LEU A 121 -2.93 -2.05 -13.80
N VAL A 122 -2.65 -0.82 -13.36
CA VAL A 122 -3.65 0.22 -13.11
C VAL A 122 -3.33 1.53 -13.82
N GLY A 123 -4.31 2.40 -13.95
CA GLY A 123 -4.13 3.71 -14.59
C GLY A 123 -3.39 4.69 -13.69
N LYS A 124 -3.68 4.68 -12.38
CA LYS A 124 -3.03 5.52 -11.39
C LYS A 124 -2.94 4.84 -10.04
N TYR A 125 -1.82 5.04 -9.35
CA TYR A 125 -1.57 4.57 -8.00
C TYR A 125 -1.11 5.74 -7.11
N LEU A 126 -1.92 6.10 -6.12
CA LEU A 126 -1.59 7.14 -5.14
C LEU A 126 -1.23 6.49 -3.81
N ALA A 127 0.05 6.50 -3.47
CA ALA A 127 0.51 6.08 -2.16
C ALA A 127 0.40 7.23 -1.15
N THR A 128 -0.07 6.95 0.06
CA THR A 128 -0.19 7.94 1.13
C THR A 128 0.38 7.44 2.44
N ASP A 129 1.06 8.35 3.14
CA ASP A 129 1.60 8.13 4.48
C ASP A 129 1.97 9.51 5.07
N GLN A 130 2.52 9.55 6.27
CA GLN A 130 3.10 10.77 6.82
C GLN A 130 4.31 11.24 5.99
N GLU A 131 4.53 12.56 5.93
CA GLU A 131 5.53 13.19 5.04
C GLU A 131 6.96 12.62 5.17
N TYR A 132 7.34 12.14 6.34
CA TYR A 132 8.67 11.56 6.56
C TYR A 132 8.97 10.32 5.68
N VAL A 133 7.93 9.60 5.25
CA VAL A 133 8.03 8.39 4.42
C VAL A 133 8.45 8.72 2.99
N ARG A 134 8.02 9.90 2.48
CA ARG A 134 8.14 10.32 1.08
C ARG A 134 9.50 10.02 0.49
N ARG A 135 10.58 10.46 1.16
CA ARG A 135 11.94 10.38 0.60
C ARG A 135 12.37 8.94 0.32
N VAL A 136 12.11 8.03 1.26
CA VAL A 136 12.55 6.63 1.11
C VAL A 136 11.61 5.87 0.19
N PHE A 137 10.29 6.10 0.30
CA PHE A 137 9.30 5.56 -0.63
C PHE A 137 9.61 5.92 -2.08
N CYS A 138 9.76 7.20 -2.41
CA CYS A 138 10.06 7.65 -3.78
C CYS A 138 11.39 7.09 -4.28
N GLY A 139 12.35 6.92 -3.36
CA GLY A 139 13.61 6.25 -3.64
C GLY A 139 13.42 4.78 -4.04
N ASN A 140 12.70 4.00 -3.23
CA ASN A 140 12.42 2.59 -3.52
C ASN A 140 11.63 2.41 -4.82
N VAL A 141 10.62 3.25 -5.07
CA VAL A 141 9.86 3.21 -6.33
C VAL A 141 10.78 3.47 -7.53
N ARG A 142 11.61 4.51 -7.47
CA ARG A 142 12.55 4.83 -8.57
C ARG A 142 13.55 3.71 -8.84
N ASP A 143 14.14 3.15 -7.78
CA ASP A 143 15.19 2.15 -7.89
C ASP A 143 14.65 0.82 -8.45
N ASN A 144 13.38 0.52 -8.19
CA ASN A 144 12.73 -0.73 -8.57
C ASN A 144 11.74 -0.62 -9.75
N ALA A 145 11.48 0.58 -10.29
CA ALA A 145 10.55 0.76 -11.41
C ALA A 145 10.95 -0.08 -12.64
N GLY A 146 12.25 -0.18 -12.94
CA GLY A 146 12.72 -1.01 -14.06
C GLY A 146 12.35 -2.49 -13.90
N VAL A 147 12.36 -3.00 -12.66
CA VAL A 147 11.94 -4.37 -12.33
C VAL A 147 10.42 -4.52 -12.46
N ALA A 148 9.66 -3.57 -11.91
CA ALA A 148 8.20 -3.59 -11.91
C ALA A 148 7.61 -3.59 -13.33
N TYR A 149 8.11 -2.71 -14.21
CA TYR A 149 7.59 -2.49 -15.56
C TYR A 149 8.30 -3.33 -16.63
N GLY A 150 9.21 -4.23 -16.22
CA GLY A 150 9.95 -5.08 -17.17
C GLY A 150 10.85 -4.29 -18.12
N ILE A 151 11.28 -3.08 -17.72
CA ILE A 151 12.19 -2.25 -18.51
C ILE A 151 13.59 -2.86 -18.37
N THR A 152 13.95 -3.71 -19.33
CA THR A 152 15.31 -4.21 -19.46
C THR A 152 16.23 -3.02 -19.71
N LYS A 153 17.03 -2.60 -18.72
CA LYS A 153 18.20 -1.76 -19.00
C LYS A 153 19.08 -2.58 -19.96
N LYS A 154 19.19 -2.16 -21.22
CA LYS A 154 20.30 -2.62 -22.06
C LYS A 154 21.56 -2.33 -21.25
N ARG A 155 22.26 -3.38 -20.85
CA ARG A 155 23.64 -3.24 -20.37
C ARG A 155 24.40 -2.67 -21.56
N ASP A 156 24.70 -1.38 -21.53
CA ASP A 156 25.76 -0.84 -22.35
C ASP A 156 27.04 -1.55 -21.91
N ASP A 157 27.41 -2.57 -22.67
CA ASP A 157 28.71 -3.23 -22.57
C ASP A 157 29.77 -2.26 -23.11
N ALA A 158 30.03 -1.20 -22.34
CA ALA A 158 31.08 -0.25 -22.61
C ALA A 158 32.42 -0.89 -22.21
N THR A 159 32.94 -1.66 -23.15
CA THR A 159 34.35 -1.99 -23.38
C THR A 159 35.37 -1.29 -22.48
N ARG A 160 36.16 -2.12 -21.79
CA ARG A 160 37.49 -1.83 -21.25
C ARG A 160 38.32 -0.93 -22.20
N GLY A 161 38.49 0.35 -21.84
CA GLY A 161 39.45 1.28 -22.46
C GLY A 161 40.45 1.81 -21.43
N LYS A 162 41.74 1.57 -21.67
CA LYS A 162 42.88 1.95 -20.80
C LYS A 162 43.08 3.47 -20.63
N LYS A 163 43.42 3.86 -19.39
CA LYS A 163 44.24 5.01 -18.91
C LYS A 163 44.70 6.10 -19.91
N LYS A 164 44.56 7.36 -19.49
CA LYS A 164 45.69 8.33 -19.46
C LYS A 164 45.54 9.41 -18.38
N LYS A 165 46.68 9.73 -17.76
CA LYS A 165 46.93 10.69 -16.67
C LYS A 165 46.86 12.14 -17.14
N GLY A 166 46.43 13.04 -16.23
CA GLY A 166 47.17 14.27 -15.89
C GLY A 166 46.44 15.60 -16.12
N SER A 167 46.06 16.30 -15.05
CA SER A 167 46.66 17.56 -14.58
C SER A 167 45.79 18.24 -13.51
N LYS A 168 46.44 19.00 -12.63
CA LYS A 168 45.92 19.63 -11.40
C LYS A 168 45.12 20.92 -11.69
N ARG A 169 44.07 21.18 -10.90
CA ARG A 169 43.73 22.51 -10.34
C ARG A 169 42.70 22.40 -9.19
N LEU A 170 42.94 23.11 -8.09
CA LEU A 170 42.08 23.34 -6.92
C LEU A 170 41.42 24.74 -7.02
N PRO A 171 40.58 25.18 -6.06
CA PRO A 171 39.13 25.00 -6.05
C PRO A 171 38.38 26.33 -6.20
N ALA A 172 37.12 26.31 -6.61
CA ALA A 172 36.26 27.49 -6.51
C ALA A 172 34.89 27.10 -5.96
N SER A 173 34.57 27.72 -4.83
CA SER A 173 33.29 27.76 -4.15
C SER A 173 32.19 28.35 -5.03
N ALA A 174 31.03 27.70 -5.14
CA ALA A 174 29.75 28.35 -5.35
C ALA A 174 28.59 27.37 -5.06
N SER A 175 27.81 27.73 -4.02
CA SER A 175 26.36 27.55 -3.87
C SER A 175 25.67 26.32 -4.48
N ALA A 176 25.24 25.42 -3.59
CA ALA A 176 24.18 24.48 -3.85
C ALA A 176 22.86 25.23 -4.11
N SER A 177 22.40 25.20 -5.36
CA SER A 177 21.00 25.38 -5.72
C SER A 177 20.48 24.04 -6.22
N ASP A 178 19.73 23.35 -5.36
CA ASP A 178 18.94 22.18 -5.70
C ASP A 178 17.88 22.61 -6.72
N SER A 179 18.16 22.38 -7.99
CA SER A 179 17.16 22.41 -9.06
C SER A 179 17.46 21.23 -9.98
N ASP A 180 17.23 20.02 -9.47
CA ASP A 180 17.29 18.81 -10.28
C ASP A 180 15.91 18.56 -10.91
N SER A 181 15.60 19.40 -11.89
CA SER A 181 14.57 19.15 -12.89
C SER A 181 15.25 19.05 -14.25
N SER A 182 15.85 17.91 -14.56
CA SER A 182 15.80 17.33 -15.91
C SER A 182 16.51 15.98 -16.02
N GLY A 183 15.74 14.97 -16.43
CA GLY A 183 16.25 13.99 -17.39
C GLY A 183 16.42 12.55 -16.90
N VAL A 184 15.31 11.84 -16.71
CA VAL A 184 15.23 10.45 -17.18
C VAL A 184 13.93 10.29 -17.95
N ASP A 185 14.07 10.24 -19.27
CA ASP A 185 13.04 9.92 -20.25
C ASP A 185 12.79 8.40 -20.20
N GLY A 186 11.58 8.00 -19.83
CA GLY A 186 11.17 6.60 -19.68
C GLY A 186 9.99 6.43 -18.72
N THR A 187 8.77 6.43 -19.27
CA THR A 187 7.48 6.23 -18.58
C THR A 187 7.26 7.15 -17.38
N GLU A 188 6.47 8.21 -17.54
CA GLU A 188 5.90 8.93 -16.41
C GLU A 188 5.25 7.91 -15.46
N ALA A 189 5.86 7.70 -14.29
CA ALA A 189 5.40 6.68 -13.37
C ALA A 189 3.98 7.05 -12.94
N ASN A 190 3.02 6.17 -13.21
CA ASN A 190 1.65 6.31 -12.72
C ASN A 190 1.54 6.07 -11.20
N ILE A 191 2.67 6.01 -10.50
CA ILE A 191 2.81 5.92 -9.05
C ILE A 191 3.20 7.29 -8.51
N THR A 192 2.34 7.87 -7.69
CA THR A 192 2.55 9.17 -7.03
C THR A 192 2.45 9.04 -5.51
N PHE A 193 3.05 9.98 -4.78
CA PHE A 193 2.97 10.03 -3.31
C PHE A 193 2.34 11.35 -2.85
N SER A 194 1.38 11.27 -1.94
CA SER A 194 0.87 12.42 -1.18
C SER A 194 1.03 12.17 0.31
N ALA A 195 1.33 13.22 1.06
CA ALA A 195 1.25 13.13 2.52
C ALA A 195 -0.23 13.03 2.93
N LEU A 196 -0.51 12.19 3.91
CA LEU A 196 -1.78 12.14 4.60
C LEU A 196 -1.55 11.65 6.03
N ASP A 197 -1.78 12.55 6.99
CA ASP A 197 -1.92 12.22 8.39
C ASP A 197 -3.39 11.97 8.70
N TRP A 198 -3.74 10.74 9.06
CA TRP A 198 -5.14 10.41 9.29
C TRP A 198 -5.74 11.21 10.42
N GLU A 199 -4.99 11.67 11.41
CA GLU A 199 -5.55 12.42 12.57
C GLU A 199 -5.77 13.90 12.25
N LEU A 200 -4.92 14.47 11.40
CA LEU A 200 -4.81 15.93 11.24
C LEU A 200 -5.34 16.45 9.90
N ASP A 201 -5.25 15.64 8.85
CA ASP A 201 -5.60 16.06 7.49
C ASP A 201 -7.07 15.76 7.15
N GLU A 202 -7.53 16.34 6.05
CA GLU A 202 -8.81 16.03 5.42
C GLU A 202 -8.61 15.05 4.25
N PRO A 203 -8.88 13.74 4.42
CA PRO A 203 -8.77 12.73 3.37
C PRO A 203 -9.52 13.06 2.08
N SER A 204 -10.63 13.80 2.18
CA SER A 204 -11.42 14.26 1.02
C SER A 204 -10.60 15.12 0.03
N SER A 205 -9.53 15.77 0.50
CA SER A 205 -8.63 16.59 -0.32
C SER A 205 -7.87 15.77 -1.38
N LEU A 206 -7.76 14.45 -1.22
CA LEU A 206 -7.11 13.58 -2.20
C LEU A 206 -7.78 13.59 -3.58
N LYS A 207 -9.03 14.06 -3.69
CA LYS A 207 -9.68 14.33 -4.98
C LYS A 207 -8.85 15.27 -5.86
N ASP A 208 -8.05 16.16 -5.27
CA ASP A 208 -7.17 17.10 -5.95
C ASP A 208 -5.92 16.45 -6.54
N CYS A 209 -5.61 15.23 -6.09
CA CYS A 209 -4.63 14.37 -6.75
C CYS A 209 -5.20 13.67 -7.98
N ILE A 210 -6.49 13.79 -8.29
CA ILE A 210 -7.13 13.22 -9.48
C ILE A 210 -7.38 14.32 -10.52
N ASP A 211 -7.38 13.95 -11.80
CA ASP A 211 -7.61 14.88 -12.92
C ASP A 211 -8.83 15.79 -12.64
N PRO A 212 -8.64 17.13 -12.62
CA PRO A 212 -9.73 18.09 -12.40
C PRO A 212 -10.87 17.98 -13.42
N GLY A 213 -10.62 17.42 -14.61
CA GLY A 213 -11.63 17.19 -15.65
C GLY A 213 -12.43 15.89 -15.48
N ALA A 214 -12.07 15.03 -14.53
CA ALA A 214 -12.76 13.77 -14.31
C ALA A 214 -14.12 13.99 -13.63
N GLN A 215 -15.17 13.37 -14.19
CA GLN A 215 -16.52 13.43 -13.64
C GLN A 215 -16.63 12.72 -12.28
N ASP A 216 -15.92 11.61 -12.12
CA ASP A 216 -15.72 10.90 -10.86
C ASP A 216 -14.31 11.26 -10.37
N ARG A 217 -14.18 11.84 -9.17
CA ARG A 217 -12.88 12.22 -8.57
C ARG A 217 -12.52 11.34 -7.37
N GLY A 218 -12.98 10.10 -7.33
CA GLY A 218 -12.63 9.10 -6.32
C GLY A 218 -11.72 7.97 -6.82
N PHE A 219 -11.65 6.88 -6.06
CA PHE A 219 -10.71 5.78 -6.31
C PHE A 219 -11.46 4.46 -6.48
N ASP A 220 -11.09 3.66 -7.46
CA ASP A 220 -11.71 2.35 -7.67
C ASP A 220 -11.36 1.35 -6.56
N LEU A 221 -10.13 1.46 -6.05
CA LEU A 221 -9.60 0.58 -5.03
C LEU A 221 -8.86 1.39 -3.95
N LEU A 222 -9.21 1.13 -2.69
CA LEU A 222 -8.45 1.57 -1.52
C LEU A 222 -7.72 0.37 -0.93
N LEU A 223 -6.42 0.51 -0.70
CA LEU A 223 -5.58 -0.52 -0.07
C LEU A 223 -5.07 -0.03 1.27
N SER A 224 -4.99 -0.93 2.24
CA SER A 224 -4.18 -0.71 3.42
C SER A 224 -3.59 -2.03 3.90
N CYS A 225 -2.33 -1.99 4.30
CA CYS A 225 -1.56 -3.18 4.65
C CYS A 225 -0.91 -2.97 6.02
N ASP A 226 -1.33 -3.76 7.00
CA ASP A 226 -0.82 -3.78 8.38
C ASP A 226 -0.93 -2.47 9.17
N CYS A 227 -1.99 -1.69 8.91
CA CYS A 227 -2.20 -0.38 9.53
C CYS A 227 -3.05 -0.41 10.82
N VAL A 228 -3.58 -1.57 11.19
CA VAL A 228 -4.42 -1.76 12.39
C VAL A 228 -3.59 -2.42 13.48
N TYR A 229 -2.92 -1.58 14.28
CA TYR A 229 -2.00 -2.03 15.34
C TYR A 229 -2.05 -1.15 16.60
N ASN A 230 -2.78 -0.04 16.57
CA ASN A 230 -2.91 0.92 17.66
C ASN A 230 -4.38 1.37 17.73
N ASP A 231 -5.02 1.16 18.88
CA ASP A 231 -6.43 1.49 19.11
C ASP A 231 -6.73 2.98 18.91
N ALA A 232 -5.79 3.86 19.30
CA ALA A 232 -5.90 5.30 19.11
C ALA A 232 -6.03 5.73 17.64
N LEU A 233 -5.52 4.92 16.70
CA LEU A 233 -5.57 5.20 15.27
C LEU A 233 -6.81 4.62 14.57
N VAL A 234 -7.61 3.79 15.26
CA VAL A 234 -8.77 3.11 14.66
C VAL A 234 -9.78 4.11 14.09
N ALA A 235 -10.28 5.02 14.92
CA ALA A 235 -11.27 6.02 14.50
C ALA A 235 -10.77 6.92 13.35
N PRO A 236 -9.59 7.56 13.42
CA PRO A 236 -9.09 8.37 12.31
C PRO A 236 -8.85 7.55 11.03
N PHE A 237 -8.39 6.30 11.14
CA PHE A 237 -8.20 5.41 9.99
C PHE A 237 -9.51 5.04 9.29
N VAL A 238 -10.53 4.63 10.05
CA VAL A 238 -11.86 4.28 9.49
C VAL A 238 -12.52 5.50 8.87
N ARG A 239 -12.43 6.67 9.52
CA ARG A 239 -12.87 7.94 8.93
C ARG A 239 -12.19 8.21 7.59
N ALA A 240 -10.86 8.07 7.52
CA ALA A 240 -10.12 8.30 6.28
C ALA A 240 -10.57 7.38 5.16
N CYS A 241 -10.77 6.09 5.45
CA CYS A 241 -11.35 5.15 4.49
C CYS A 241 -12.73 5.62 4.00
N ALA A 242 -13.62 6.02 4.92
CA ALA A 242 -14.99 6.38 4.60
C ALA A 242 -15.08 7.67 3.77
N GLU A 243 -14.32 8.70 4.14
CA GLU A 243 -14.25 9.96 3.38
C GLU A 243 -13.72 9.76 1.96
N ILE A 244 -12.69 8.92 1.79
CA ILE A 244 -12.16 8.60 0.46
C ILE A 244 -13.20 7.81 -0.37
N CYS A 245 -13.91 6.86 0.23
CA CYS A 245 -14.96 6.10 -0.46
C CYS A 245 -16.12 7.00 -0.91
N ARG A 246 -16.45 8.05 -0.15
CA ARG A 246 -17.48 9.04 -0.50
C ARG A 246 -17.12 9.91 -1.70
N LEU A 247 -15.87 9.89 -2.16
CA LEU A 247 -15.48 10.58 -3.40
C LEU A 247 -16.05 9.92 -4.66
N ARG A 248 -16.58 8.69 -4.53
CA ARG A 248 -17.27 8.00 -5.61
C ARG A 248 -18.77 7.93 -5.36
N PRO A 249 -19.59 7.98 -6.43
CA PRO A 249 -21.02 7.80 -6.30
C PRO A 249 -21.35 6.34 -5.95
N ARG A 250 -22.51 6.15 -5.33
CA ARG A 250 -22.99 4.83 -4.88
C ARG A 250 -23.13 3.79 -5.99
N SER A 251 -23.35 4.23 -7.24
CA SER A 251 -23.45 3.35 -8.42
C SER A 251 -22.11 2.73 -8.84
N SER A 252 -21.00 3.31 -8.41
CA SER A 252 -19.63 2.83 -8.68
C SER A 252 -18.79 2.95 -7.41
N PRO A 253 -19.07 2.15 -6.36
CA PRO A 253 -18.43 2.31 -5.07
C PRO A 253 -16.92 2.02 -5.14
N THR A 254 -16.16 2.64 -4.25
CA THR A 254 -14.78 2.22 -3.96
C THR A 254 -14.80 0.87 -3.25
N VAL A 255 -13.96 -0.05 -3.71
CA VAL A 255 -13.69 -1.31 -3.00
C VAL A 255 -12.50 -1.09 -2.09
N CYS A 256 -12.63 -1.36 -0.79
CA CYS A 256 -11.47 -1.33 0.10
C CYS A 256 -10.96 -2.75 0.36
N VAL A 257 -9.64 -2.91 0.42
CA VAL A 257 -8.98 -4.15 0.83
C VAL A 257 -8.00 -3.84 1.95
N ILE A 258 -8.27 -4.40 3.13
CA ILE A 258 -7.49 -4.18 4.34
C ILE A 258 -6.88 -5.50 4.77
N ALA A 259 -5.56 -5.63 4.65
CA ALA A 259 -4.84 -6.81 5.10
C ALA A 259 -4.10 -6.51 6.41
N GLN A 260 -4.16 -7.42 7.37
CA GLN A 260 -3.65 -7.21 8.71
C GLN A 260 -2.97 -8.47 9.23
N GLN A 261 -1.96 -8.32 10.09
CA GLN A 261 -1.49 -9.41 10.93
C GLN A 261 -2.35 -9.50 12.19
N LEU A 262 -2.79 -10.71 12.55
CA LEU A 262 -3.47 -10.97 13.82
C LEU A 262 -2.46 -10.88 14.97
N ARG A 263 -2.57 -9.82 15.78
CA ARG A 263 -1.66 -9.55 16.92
C ARG A 263 -2.40 -9.47 18.25
N ALA A 264 -3.47 -8.69 18.28
CA ALA A 264 -4.20 -8.34 19.47
C ALA A 264 -5.71 -8.40 19.16
N PRO A 265 -6.48 -9.30 19.80
CA PRO A 265 -7.92 -9.43 19.56
C PRO A 265 -8.66 -8.13 19.85
N GLU A 266 -8.25 -7.39 20.88
CA GLU A 266 -8.87 -6.12 21.28
C GLU A 266 -8.70 -5.02 20.23
N VAL A 267 -7.56 -4.98 19.53
CA VAL A 267 -7.31 -3.97 18.47
C VAL A 267 -8.11 -4.33 17.21
N LEU A 268 -8.16 -5.61 16.85
CA LEU A 268 -8.96 -6.07 15.72
C LEU A 268 -10.45 -5.83 15.98
N GLU A 269 -10.95 -6.19 17.16
CA GLU A 269 -12.36 -6.00 17.53
C GLU A 269 -12.73 -4.52 17.54
N ALA A 270 -11.90 -3.65 18.13
CA ALA A 270 -12.12 -2.21 18.12
C ALA A 270 -12.21 -1.67 16.68
N TRP A 271 -11.32 -2.12 15.80
CA TRP A 271 -11.35 -1.75 14.37
C TRP A 271 -12.59 -2.28 13.65
N LEU A 272 -12.97 -3.54 13.84
CA LEU A 272 -14.17 -4.12 13.24
C LEU A 272 -15.43 -3.39 13.71
N ARG A 273 -15.55 -3.10 15.01
CA ARG A 273 -16.69 -2.39 15.60
C ARG A 273 -16.85 -0.99 15.00
N GLU A 274 -15.75 -0.24 14.88
CA GLU A 274 -15.77 1.08 14.24
C GLU A 274 -16.09 0.97 12.75
N THR A 275 -15.50 0.00 12.06
CA THR A 275 -15.67 -0.21 10.62
C THR A 275 -17.11 -0.60 10.26
N LEU A 276 -17.77 -1.46 11.04
CA LEU A 276 -19.16 -1.91 10.80
C LEU A 276 -20.20 -0.78 10.90
N ASN A 277 -19.86 0.34 11.55
CA ASN A 277 -20.71 1.53 11.61
C ASN A 277 -20.79 2.28 10.26
N GLU A 278 -19.75 2.15 9.43
CA GLU A 278 -19.58 2.87 8.17
C GLU A 278 -19.64 1.95 6.94
N PHE A 279 -19.22 0.70 7.09
CA PHE A 279 -19.01 -0.25 6.01
C PHE A 279 -19.81 -1.55 6.21
N ARG A 280 -20.14 -2.18 5.10
CA ARG A 280 -20.33 -3.63 5.04
C ARG A 280 -18.96 -4.26 4.88
N VAL A 281 -18.69 -5.33 5.62
CA VAL A 281 -17.35 -5.93 5.71
C VAL A 281 -17.44 -7.41 5.41
N TRP A 282 -16.51 -7.93 4.63
CA TRP A 282 -16.37 -9.36 4.35
C TRP A 282 -14.98 -9.83 4.74
N ARG A 283 -14.88 -10.98 5.39
CA ARG A 283 -13.61 -11.71 5.46
C ARG A 283 -13.39 -12.42 4.13
N VAL A 284 -12.24 -12.20 3.50
CA VAL A 284 -11.91 -12.89 2.26
C VAL A 284 -11.64 -14.37 2.54
N SER A 285 -12.26 -15.25 1.76
CA SER A 285 -12.23 -16.71 1.89
C SER A 285 -10.90 -17.30 1.43
N ASP A 286 -10.51 -18.40 2.07
CA ASP A 286 -9.35 -19.21 1.69
C ASP A 286 -9.43 -19.75 0.26
N GLU A 287 -10.63 -19.86 -0.31
CA GLU A 287 -10.83 -20.33 -1.69
C GLU A 287 -10.23 -19.37 -2.72
N VAL A 288 -10.12 -18.09 -2.38
CA VAL A 288 -9.63 -17.05 -3.28
C VAL A 288 -8.30 -16.44 -2.86
N LEU A 289 -7.82 -16.76 -1.65
CA LEU A 289 -6.52 -16.31 -1.13
C LEU A 289 -5.39 -17.26 -1.50
N ASP A 290 -4.19 -16.71 -1.66
CA ASP A 290 -2.96 -17.50 -1.74
C ASP A 290 -2.64 -18.12 -0.38
N ASP A 291 -1.95 -19.27 -0.36
CA ASP A 291 -1.65 -20.04 0.86
C ASP A 291 -1.01 -19.22 1.99
N GLY A 292 -0.26 -18.16 1.63
CA GLY A 292 0.38 -17.28 2.59
C GLY A 292 -0.54 -16.30 3.33
N LEU A 293 -1.81 -16.19 2.94
CA LEU A 293 -2.83 -15.29 3.51
C LEU A 293 -4.05 -16.04 4.06
N LYS A 294 -4.12 -17.36 3.87
CA LYS A 294 -5.24 -18.19 4.33
C LYS A 294 -5.33 -18.25 5.85
N MET A 295 -6.49 -18.65 6.34
CA MET A 295 -6.72 -18.92 7.75
C MET A 295 -5.62 -19.78 8.36
N GLY A 296 -5.17 -19.41 9.56
CA GLY A 296 -4.05 -20.04 10.25
C GLY A 296 -2.66 -19.54 9.82
N SER A 297 -2.55 -18.66 8.82
CA SER A 297 -1.27 -18.03 8.45
C SER A 297 -0.88 -16.85 9.37
N GLY A 298 -1.73 -16.48 10.33
CA GLY A 298 -1.55 -15.29 11.16
C GLY A 298 -1.93 -13.97 10.48
N TYR A 299 -2.53 -14.03 9.29
CA TYR A 299 -2.98 -12.85 8.54
C TYR A 299 -4.48 -12.97 8.23
N VAL A 300 -5.12 -11.83 8.05
CA VAL A 300 -6.50 -11.73 7.60
C VAL A 300 -6.63 -10.63 6.56
N VAL A 301 -7.48 -10.85 5.55
CA VAL A 301 -7.82 -9.85 4.54
C VAL A 301 -9.31 -9.57 4.62
N HIS A 302 -9.65 -8.29 4.75
CA HIS A 302 -11.04 -7.82 4.75
C HIS A 302 -11.32 -7.03 3.48
N LEU A 303 -12.51 -7.21 2.94
CA LEU A 303 -13.07 -6.38 1.89
C LEU A 303 -14.15 -5.49 2.51
N LEU A 304 -14.14 -4.20 2.18
CA LEU A 304 -15.14 -3.27 2.70
C LEU A 304 -15.83 -2.56 1.54
N LEU A 305 -17.14 -2.35 1.69
CA LEU A 305 -17.92 -1.44 0.87
C LEU A 305 -18.64 -0.45 1.77
N LEU A 306 -18.59 0.83 1.43
CA LEU A 306 -19.30 1.86 2.20
C LEU A 306 -20.79 1.52 2.21
N ARG A 307 -21.42 1.61 3.38
CA ARG A 307 -22.85 1.31 3.48
C ARG A 307 -23.65 2.27 2.61
N GLU A 308 -24.72 1.76 2.06
CA GLU A 308 -25.62 2.48 1.15
C GLU A 308 -26.23 3.75 1.76
N ASP A 309 -26.48 3.75 3.07
CA ASP A 309 -27.01 4.88 3.85
C ASP A 309 -25.91 5.89 4.28
N ARG A 310 -24.64 5.58 3.99
CA ARG A 310 -23.47 6.42 4.27
C ARG A 310 -22.83 7.00 3.02
N ALA A 311 -23.20 6.49 1.85
CA ALA A 311 -22.75 6.95 0.55
C ALA A 311 -23.39 8.29 0.16
N VAL A 312 -22.68 9.07 -0.65
CA VAL A 312 -23.20 10.28 -1.28
C VAL A 312 -23.72 9.91 -2.66
N ASP A 313 -24.87 10.46 -3.05
CA ASP A 313 -25.46 10.29 -4.38
C ASP A 313 -24.64 10.99 -5.49
#